data_AF-A0A2I0NHF8-F1
#
_entry.id   AF-A0A2I0NHF8-F1
#
_cell.length_a   1.000
_cell.length_b   1.000
_cell.length_c   1.000
_cell.angle_alpha   90.00
_cell.angle_beta   90.00
_cell.angle_gamma   90.00
#
_symmetry.space_group_name_H-M   'P 1'
#
loop_
_entity.id
_entity.type
_entity.pdbx_description
1 polymer ?
#
loop_
_entity_poly.entity_id
_entity_poly.type
_entity_poly.pdbx_seq_one_letter_code
_entity_poly.pdbx_strand_id
1 'polypeptide(L)'
;VDDIPQASHSGEVNVPLSKGLIKADDICCEIGEVVAGMKKARMSDSDITVFDSTGLAIQDVVTADMVYRKALEKGLGVRLKQF
;
A
#
# COMPACT_ATOMS: atom_id res chain seq x y z
N VAL A 1 3.92 -3.37 6.01
CA VAL A 1 2.59 -3.64 5.39
C VAL A 1 2.12 -2.40 4.66
N ASP A 2 1.03 -2.44 3.90
CA ASP A 2 0.43 -1.21 3.36
C ASP A 2 -0.54 -0.54 4.32
N ASP A 3 -1.38 -1.32 5.01
CA ASP A 3 -2.26 -0.89 6.11
C ASP A 3 -2.29 -2.00 7.18
N ILE A 4 -1.98 -1.66 8.43
CA ILE A 4 -1.88 -2.65 9.53
C ILE A 4 -3.21 -3.36 9.76
N PRO A 5 -4.36 -2.67 9.92
CA PRO A 5 -5.66 -3.32 10.06
C PRO A 5 -5.98 -4.32 8.93
N GLN A 6 -5.81 -3.94 7.67
CA GLN A 6 -6.10 -4.81 6.52
C GLN A 6 -5.13 -5.98 6.43
N ALA A 7 -3.82 -5.73 6.58
CA ALA A 7 -2.82 -6.79 6.53
C ALA A 7 -3.02 -7.82 7.65
N SER A 8 -3.39 -7.36 8.84
CA SER A 8 -3.70 -8.25 9.98
C SER A 8 -4.96 -9.09 9.76
N HIS A 9 -5.91 -8.63 8.94
CA HIS A 9 -7.15 -9.33 8.66
C HIS A 9 -7.07 -10.27 7.46
N SER A 10 -6.42 -9.83 6.37
CA SER A 10 -6.46 -10.50 5.07
C SER A 10 -5.14 -10.49 4.29
N GLY A 11 -4.08 -9.91 4.83
CA GLY A 11 -2.73 -9.93 4.22
C GLY A 11 -1.90 -11.15 4.63
N GLU A 12 -0.69 -11.27 4.13
CA GLU A 12 0.21 -12.40 4.41
C GLU A 12 0.56 -12.54 5.90
N VAL A 13 0.51 -11.45 6.68
CA VAL A 13 0.74 -11.50 8.13
C VAL A 13 -0.43 -12.07 8.95
N ASN A 14 -1.63 -12.24 8.37
CA ASN A 14 -2.82 -12.68 9.12
C ASN A 14 -2.65 -14.07 9.77
N VAL A 15 -2.04 -15.01 9.04
CA VAL A 15 -1.86 -16.39 9.51
C VAL A 15 -0.84 -16.48 10.65
N PRO A 16 0.38 -15.92 10.53
CA PRO A 16 1.33 -15.96 11.62
C PRO A 16 0.86 -15.17 12.85
N LEU A 17 0.13 -14.05 12.69
CA LEU A 17 -0.50 -13.34 13.81
C LEU A 17 -1.55 -14.19 14.53
N SER A 18 -2.49 -14.78 13.79
CA SER A 18 -3.56 -15.61 14.38
C SER A 18 -3.04 -16.88 15.05
N LYS A 19 -1.91 -17.41 14.58
CA LYS A 19 -1.20 -18.54 15.21
C LYS A 19 -0.27 -18.13 16.35
N GLY A 20 -0.10 -16.84 16.63
CA GLY A 20 0.82 -16.33 17.64
C GLY A 20 2.30 -16.57 17.32
N LEU A 21 2.65 -16.78 16.05
CA LEU A 21 4.03 -16.94 15.59
C LEU A 21 4.75 -15.59 15.53
N ILE A 22 4.00 -14.51 15.31
CA ILE A 22 4.43 -13.11 15.42
C ILE A 22 3.37 -12.31 16.19
N LYS A 23 3.76 -11.15 16.71
CA LYS A 23 2.90 -10.15 17.35
C LYS A 23 2.73 -8.95 16.44
N ALA A 24 1.71 -8.13 16.70
CA ALA A 24 1.51 -6.87 15.98
C ALA A 24 2.76 -5.98 16.05
N ASP A 25 3.42 -5.94 17.21
CA ASP A 25 4.66 -5.17 17.44
C ASP A 25 5.88 -5.70 16.65
N ASP A 26 5.81 -6.92 16.11
CA ASP A 26 6.86 -7.45 15.23
C ASP A 26 6.74 -6.90 13.79
N ILE A 27 5.61 -6.25 13.45
CA ILE A 27 5.44 -5.55 12.17
C ILE A 27 6.18 -4.21 12.24
N CYS A 28 7.22 -4.07 11.41
CA CYS A 28 8.13 -2.92 11.45
C CYS A 28 7.44 -1.55 11.26
N CYS A 29 6.62 -1.42 10.21
CA CYS A 29 5.92 -0.18 9.84
C CYS A 29 4.95 -0.39 8.67
N GLU A 30 4.13 0.63 8.41
CA GLU A 30 3.43 0.82 7.14
C GLU A 30 4.35 1.46 6.10
N ILE A 31 4.17 1.10 4.82
CA ILE A 31 4.98 1.63 3.72
C ILE A 31 4.84 3.15 3.59
N GLY A 32 3.67 3.70 3.96
CA GLY A 32 3.43 5.14 4.01
C GLY A 32 4.37 5.88 4.96
N GLU A 33 4.67 5.29 6.13
CA GLU A 33 5.61 5.87 7.10
C GLU A 33 7.04 5.91 6.56
N VAL A 34 7.44 4.91 5.78
CA VAL A 34 8.76 4.86 5.12
C VAL A 34 8.85 5.92 4.04
N VAL A 35 7.83 6.02 3.17
CA VAL A 35 7.77 7.02 2.10
C VAL A 35 7.75 8.45 2.67
N ALA A 36 7.07 8.66 3.80
CA ALA A 36 7.02 9.94 4.50
C ALA A 36 8.31 10.28 5.29
N GLY A 37 9.31 9.37 5.33
CA GLY A 37 10.54 9.56 6.09
C GLY A 37 10.36 9.48 7.61
N MET A 38 9.22 8.97 8.09
CA MET A 38 8.91 8.82 9.52
C MET A 38 9.59 7.59 10.13
N LYS A 39 9.83 6.56 9.31
CA LYS A 39 10.45 5.29 9.72
C LYS A 39 11.54 4.88 8.74
N LYS A 40 12.66 4.39 9.27
CA LYS A 40 13.69 3.70 8.49
C LYS A 40 13.47 2.20 8.60
N ALA A 41 12.93 1.58 7.55
CA ALA A 41 12.62 0.15 7.56
C ALA A 41 13.87 -0.73 7.42
N ARG A 42 14.64 -0.55 6.33
CA ARG A 42 15.93 -1.25 6.13
C ARG A 42 17.03 -0.53 6.90
N MET A 43 17.71 -1.26 7.78
CA MET A 43 18.78 -0.72 8.63
C MET A 43 20.17 -1.12 8.15
N SER A 44 20.30 -2.26 7.47
CA SER A 44 21.55 -2.77 6.90
C SER A 44 21.36 -3.47 5.54
N ASP A 45 22.47 -3.68 4.81
CA ASP A 45 22.48 -4.43 3.54
C ASP A 45 22.20 -5.92 3.74
N SER A 46 22.47 -6.45 4.94
CA SER A 46 22.18 -7.85 5.30
C SER A 46 20.72 -8.10 5.68
N ASP A 47 19.91 -7.05 5.87
CA ASP A 47 18.52 -7.22 6.28
C ASP A 47 17.68 -7.89 5.18
N ILE A 48 16.90 -8.89 5.55
CA ILE A 48 15.81 -9.38 4.69
C ILE A 48 14.56 -8.58 5.03
N THR A 49 13.94 -7.98 4.01
CA THR A 49 12.73 -7.16 4.17
C THR A 49 11.60 -7.76 3.35
N VAL A 50 10.41 -7.88 3.95
CA VAL A 50 9.19 -8.32 3.27
C VAL A 50 8.18 -7.19 3.31
N PHE A 51 7.56 -6.91 2.16
CA PHE A 51 6.42 -6.03 2.07
C PHE A 51 5.17 -6.87 1.81
N ASP A 52 4.30 -6.94 2.81
CA ASP A 52 2.97 -7.52 2.69
C ASP A 52 1.99 -6.43 2.23
N SER A 53 1.32 -6.68 1.11
CA SER A 53 0.41 -5.75 0.46
C SER A 53 -0.97 -6.36 0.32
N THR A 54 -1.98 -5.66 0.82
CA THR A 54 -3.39 -5.98 0.67
C THR A 54 -4.09 -5.18 -0.43
N GLY A 55 -3.49 -4.06 -0.86
CA GLY A 55 -4.04 -3.14 -1.85
C GLY A 55 -5.00 -2.13 -1.20
N LEU A 56 -4.74 -0.85 -1.43
CA LEU A 56 -5.53 0.25 -0.86
C LEU A 56 -6.27 0.99 -1.96
N ALA A 57 -7.57 1.23 -1.77
CA ALA A 57 -8.41 1.96 -2.74
C ALA A 57 -7.85 3.36 -3.09
N ILE A 58 -7.12 4.00 -2.15
CA ILE A 58 -6.46 5.28 -2.40
C ILE A 58 -5.41 5.19 -3.51
N GLN A 59 -4.74 4.05 -3.67
CA GLN A 59 -3.73 3.82 -4.70
C GLN A 59 -4.40 3.82 -6.09
N ASP A 60 -5.55 3.17 -6.21
CA ASP A 60 -6.33 3.12 -7.45
C ASP A 60 -6.88 4.49 -7.82
N VAL A 61 -7.50 5.19 -6.86
CA VAL A 61 -8.14 6.50 -7.10
C VAL A 61 -7.11 7.56 -7.50
N VAL A 62 -5.96 7.62 -6.81
CA VAL A 62 -4.89 8.57 -7.16
C VAL A 62 -4.31 8.23 -8.54
N THR A 63 -4.08 6.96 -8.83
CA THR A 63 -3.60 6.52 -10.16
C THR A 63 -4.61 6.89 -11.25
N ALA A 64 -5.90 6.66 -11.02
CA ALA A 64 -6.96 7.01 -11.94
C ALA A 64 -7.04 8.52 -12.20
N ASP A 65 -6.97 9.36 -11.16
CA ASP A 65 -6.92 10.83 -11.31
C ASP A 65 -5.69 11.28 -12.11
N MET A 66 -4.51 10.73 -11.83
CA MET A 66 -3.29 11.05 -12.58
C MET A 66 -3.40 10.70 -14.06
N VAL A 67 -3.93 9.51 -14.38
CA VAL A 67 -4.13 9.07 -15.77
C VAL A 67 -5.22 9.92 -16.44
N TYR A 68 -6.31 10.21 -15.74
CA TYR A 68 -7.41 11.02 -16.23
C TYR A 68 -6.96 12.44 -16.61
N ARG A 69 -6.18 13.11 -15.74
CA ARG A 69 -5.62 14.44 -16.04
C ARG A 69 -4.72 14.44 -17.27
N LYS A 70 -3.83 13.44 -17.38
CA LYS A 70 -2.97 13.27 -18.56
C LYS A 70 -3.78 13.00 -19.84
N ALA A 71 -4.89 12.28 -19.75
CA ALA A 71 -5.77 12.06 -20.88
C ALA A 71 -6.44 13.37 -21.33
N LEU A 72 -6.91 14.20 -20.40
CA LEU A 72 -7.47 15.52 -20.70
C LEU A 72 -6.45 16.44 -21.38
N GLU A 73 -5.22 16.53 -20.86
CA GLU A 73 -4.13 17.34 -21.43
C GLU A 73 -3.78 16.93 -22.86
N LYS A 74 -3.89 15.64 -23.17
CA LYS A 74 -3.55 15.06 -24.49
C LYS A 74 -4.74 14.94 -25.44
N GLY A 75 -5.94 15.35 -25.01
CA GLY A 75 -7.16 15.18 -25.81
C GLY A 75 -7.52 13.71 -26.08
N LEU A 76 -7.20 12.81 -25.14
CA LEU A 76 -7.48 11.37 -25.24
C LEU A 76 -8.80 10.99 -24.54
N GLY A 77 -9.46 9.95 -25.04
CA GLY A 77 -10.67 9.37 -24.46
C GLY A 77 -11.97 9.84 -25.15
N VAL A 78 -13.11 9.43 -24.57
CA VAL A 78 -14.45 9.75 -25.08
C VAL A 78 -15.26 10.38 -23.96
N ARG A 79 -15.96 11.49 -24.26
CA ARG A 79 -16.92 12.08 -23.33
C ARG A 79 -18.27 11.38 -23.49
N LEU A 80 -18.77 10.81 -22.40
CA LEU A 80 -20.11 10.22 -22.35
C LEU A 80 -21.07 11.23 -21.73
N LYS A 81 -22.25 11.39 -22.33
CA LYS A 81 -23.31 12.23 -21.78
C LYS A 81 -24.01 11.45 -20.66
N GLN A 82 -24.01 11.99 -19.45
CA GLN A 82 -24.59 11.31 -18.30
C GLN A 82 -26.12 11.50 -18.21
N PHE A 83 -26.65 12.59 -18.80
CA PHE A 83 -28.07 12.91 -18.92
C PHE A 83 -28.32 13.66 -20.24
#